data_AF-A0A1I0LGZ0-F1
#
_entry.id   AF-A0A1I0LGZ0-F1
#
_cell.length_a   1.000
_cell.length_b   1.000
_cell.length_c   1.000
_cell.angle_alpha   90.00
_cell.angle_beta   90.00
_cell.angle_gamma   90.00
#
_symmetry.space_group_name_H-M   'P 1'
#
loop_
_entity.id
_entity.type
_entity.pdbx_description
1 polymer ?
#
loop_
_entity_poly.entity_id
_entity_poly.type
_entity_poly.pdbx_seq_one_letter_code
_entity_poly.pdbx_strand_id
1 'polypeptide(L)'
;MTPAELADVRGRLEDFAGEVFTSFARREQRSNGGLYLRGLMLDGRRKSMVPMAERLGVDHQRLQQFITSSTWDYVAVRRCLAQRAVRVVA
;
A
#
# COMPACT_ATOMS: atom_id res chain seq x y z
N MET A 1 -0.29 -8.02 11.31
CA MET A 1 0.06 -7.19 12.46
C MET A 1 -1.20 -6.56 13.04
N THR A 2 -1.20 -6.36 14.35
CA THR A 2 -2.28 -5.66 15.05
C THR A 2 -2.32 -4.19 14.65
N PRO A 3 -3.44 -3.47 14.91
CA PRO A 3 -3.49 -2.02 14.67
C PRO A 3 -2.42 -1.23 15.42
N ALA A 4 -2.03 -1.67 16.62
CA ALA A 4 -1.00 -1.03 17.43
C ALA A 4 0.39 -1.18 16.79
N GLU A 5 0.77 -2.40 16.41
CA GLU A 5 2.04 -2.65 15.70
C GLU A 5 2.11 -1.89 14.37
N LEU A 6 1.00 -1.76 13.64
CA LEU A 6 0.95 -0.95 12.42
C LEU A 6 1.14 0.54 12.71
N ALA A 7 0.63 1.04 13.85
CA ALA A 7 0.83 2.42 14.26
C ALA A 7 2.32 2.68 14.56
N ASP A 8 3.00 1.75 15.23
CA ASP A 8 4.42 1.87 15.58
C ASP A 8 5.34 1.93 14.36
N VAL A 9 5.01 1.20 13.29
CA VAL A 9 5.81 1.19 12.04
C VAL A 9 5.31 2.18 10.99
N ARG A 10 4.29 2.99 11.29
CA ARG A 10 3.59 3.83 10.30
C ARG A 10 4.54 4.72 9.50
N GLY A 11 5.42 5.46 10.17
CA GLY A 11 6.36 6.35 9.49
C GLY A 11 7.27 5.60 8.50
N ARG A 12 7.86 4.49 8.96
CA ARG A 12 8.69 3.62 8.11
C ARG A 12 7.92 3.05 6.92
N LEU A 13 6.65 2.72 7.11
CA LEU A 13 5.78 2.21 6.05
C LEU A 13 5.40 3.31 5.05
N GLU A 14 5.18 4.53 5.52
CA GLU A 14 4.90 5.71 4.69
C GLU A 14 6.14 6.11 3.88
N ASP A 15 7.34 6.09 4.45
CA ASP A 15 8.60 6.30 3.74
C ASP A 15 8.82 5.23 2.66
N PHE A 16 8.60 3.96 3.01
CA PHE A 16 8.66 2.85 2.07
C PHE A 16 7.68 3.04 0.90
N ALA A 17 6.43 3.38 1.20
CA ALA A 17 5.41 3.63 0.19
C ALA A 17 5.75 4.86 -0.66
N GLY A 18 6.30 5.91 -0.07
CA GLY A 18 6.74 7.11 -0.76
C GLY A 18 7.81 6.81 -1.80
N GLU A 19 8.79 5.98 -1.45
CA GLU A 19 9.82 5.54 -2.40
C GLU A 19 9.23 4.62 -3.47
N VAL A 20 8.54 3.54 -3.08
CA VAL A 20 8.06 2.50 -4.01
C VAL A 20 6.98 3.00 -4.97
N PHE A 21 6.17 3.98 -4.54
CA PHE A 21 5.12 4.59 -5.36
C PHE A 21 5.55 5.89 -6.04
N THR A 22 6.85 6.16 -6.16
CA THR A 22 7.38 7.35 -6.86
C THR A 22 6.88 7.46 -8.30
N SER A 23 6.62 6.33 -8.99
CA SER A 23 6.12 6.30 -10.36
C SER A 23 4.64 6.70 -10.50
N PHE A 24 3.89 6.83 -9.40
CA PHE A 24 2.49 7.22 -9.46
C PHE A 24 2.37 8.69 -9.83
N ALA A 25 1.71 8.98 -10.96
CA ALA A 25 1.54 10.34 -11.44
C ALA A 25 0.60 11.17 -10.53
N ARG A 26 -0.43 10.53 -9.95
CA ARG A 26 -1.48 11.23 -9.19
C ARG A 26 -1.28 11.09 -7.68
N ARG A 27 -1.49 12.20 -6.96
CA ARG A 27 -1.49 12.21 -5.48
C ARG A 27 -2.47 11.20 -4.90
N GLU A 28 -3.64 11.07 -5.51
CA GLU A 28 -4.67 10.12 -5.06
C GLU A 28 -4.23 8.66 -5.20
N GLN A 29 -3.52 8.28 -6.26
CA GLN A 29 -2.96 6.93 -6.40
C GLN A 29 -1.99 6.63 -5.25
N ARG A 30 -1.16 7.59 -4.85
CA ARG A 30 -0.23 7.41 -3.72
C ARG A 30 -0.99 7.26 -2.40
N SER A 31 -2.01 8.08 -2.18
CA SER A 31 -2.83 8.01 -0.97
C SER A 31 -3.61 6.68 -0.87
N ASN A 32 -4.25 6.25 -1.96
CA ASN A 32 -5.02 5.01 -1.99
C ASN A 32 -4.11 3.78 -1.98
N GLY A 33 -2.94 3.83 -2.63
CA GLY A 33 -1.92 2.79 -2.55
C GLY A 33 -1.36 2.63 -1.13
N GLY A 34 -1.14 3.72 -0.41
CA GLY A 34 -0.76 3.68 1.00
C GLY A 34 -1.86 3.12 1.91
N LEU A 35 -3.15 3.40 1.63
CA LEU A 35 -4.26 2.75 2.33
C LEU A 35 -4.30 1.25 2.06
N TYR A 36 -4.15 0.85 0.79
CA TYR A 36 -4.12 -0.54 0.38
C TYR A 36 -2.99 -1.32 1.05
N LEU A 37 -1.78 -0.76 1.05
CA LEU A 37 -0.62 -1.38 1.72
C LEU A 37 -0.85 -1.57 3.22
N ARG A 38 -1.39 -0.56 3.92
CA ARG A 38 -1.75 -0.67 5.33
C ARG A 38 -2.80 -1.76 5.57
N GLY A 39 -3.82 -1.83 4.72
CA GLY A 39 -4.87 -2.87 4.79
C GLY A 39 -4.33 -4.29 4.61
N LEU A 40 -3.29 -4.46 3.78
CA LEU A 40 -2.58 -5.73 3.60
C LEU A 40 -1.73 -6.14 4.80
N MET A 41 -1.21 -5.16 5.57
CA MET A 41 -0.38 -5.43 6.74
C MET A 41 -1.20 -5.82 7.96
N LEU A 42 -2.40 -5.26 8.11
CA LEU A 42 -3.31 -5.61 9.21
C LEU A 42 -3.67 -7.09 9.20
N ASP A 43 -3.81 -7.69 10.38
CA ASP A 43 -4.26 -9.08 10.52
C ASP A 43 -5.70 -9.26 10.06
N GLY A 44 -5.94 -10.29 9.25
CA GLY A 44 -7.26 -10.62 8.73
C GLY A 44 -7.24 -11.91 7.92
N ARG A 45 -8.32 -12.70 8.02
CA ARG A 45 -8.43 -13.98 7.30
C ARG A 45 -8.56 -13.82 5.78
N ARG A 46 -8.98 -12.63 5.31
CA ARG A 46 -9.23 -12.35 3.89
C ARG A 46 -8.53 -11.07 3.47
N LYS A 47 -7.83 -11.14 2.33
CA LYS A 47 -7.20 -9.99 1.64
C LYS A 47 -8.14 -9.39 0.59
N SER A 48 -9.40 -9.14 0.96
CA SER A 48 -10.39 -8.52 0.09
C SER A 48 -10.70 -7.08 0.52
N MET A 49 -11.28 -6.28 -0.38
CA MET A 49 -11.42 -4.83 -0.18
C MET A 49 -12.32 -4.49 0.99
N VAL A 50 -13.45 -5.17 1.15
CA VAL A 50 -14.43 -4.89 2.22
C VAL A 50 -13.82 -5.12 3.62
N PRO A 51 -13.25 -6.30 3.96
CA PRO A 51 -12.61 -6.49 5.26
C PRO A 51 -11.37 -5.61 5.50
N MET A 52 -10.63 -5.22 4.45
CA MET A 52 -9.55 -4.24 4.60
C MET A 52 -10.09 -2.86 4.95
N ALA A 53 -11.14 -2.42 4.25
CA ALA A 53 -11.76 -1.12 4.43
C ALA A 53 -12.41 -0.98 5.82
N GLU A 54 -13.10 -2.03 6.30
CA GLU A 54 -13.66 -2.10 7.65
C GLU A 54 -12.59 -1.89 8.72
N ARG A 55 -11.46 -2.59 8.61
CA ARG A 55 -10.34 -2.48 9.56
C ARG A 55 -9.64 -1.11 9.51
N LEU A 56 -9.66 -0.46 8.35
CA LEU A 56 -9.05 0.86 8.14
C LEU A 56 -10.01 2.02 8.42
N GLY A 57 -11.31 1.76 8.59
CA GLY A 57 -12.33 2.80 8.71
C GLY A 57 -12.47 3.67 7.45
N VAL A 58 -12.31 3.07 6.27
CA VAL A 58 -12.41 3.78 4.98
C VAL A 58 -13.49 3.16 4.09
N ASP A 59 -13.85 3.86 3.02
CA ASP A 59 -14.73 3.31 2.00
C ASP A 59 -14.01 2.24 1.15
N HIS A 60 -14.59 1.04 1.09
CA HIS A 60 -14.09 -0.08 0.29
C HIS A 60 -14.02 0.22 -1.21
N GLN A 61 -14.90 1.09 -1.73
CA GLN A 61 -14.89 1.45 -3.14
C GLN A 61 -13.58 2.12 -3.54
N ARG A 62 -12.96 2.90 -2.64
CA ARG A 62 -11.66 3.54 -2.88
C ARG A 62 -10.55 2.51 -3.10
N LEU A 63 -10.51 1.46 -2.27
CA LEU A 63 -9.55 0.36 -2.40
C LEU A 63 -9.80 -0.45 -3.68
N GLN A 64 -11.08 -0.72 -3.97
CA GLN A 64 -11.49 -1.44 -5.17
C GLN A 64 -11.10 -0.68 -6.44
N GLN A 65 -11.50 0.59 -6.58
CA GLN A 65 -11.17 1.41 -7.74
C GLN A 65 -9.66 1.60 -7.90
N PHE A 66 -8.92 1.71 -6.79
CA PHE A 66 -7.45 1.76 -6.86
C PHE A 66 -6.85 0.50 -7.49
N ILE A 67 -7.27 -0.69 -7.05
CA ILE A 67 -6.66 -1.93 -7.54
C ILE A 67 -7.19 -2.35 -8.93
N THR A 68 -8.44 -2.03 -9.26
CA THR A 68 -9.06 -2.48 -10.52
C THR A 68 -8.97 -1.47 -11.66
N SER A 69 -8.95 -0.18 -11.35
CA SER A 69 -9.24 0.87 -12.34
C SER A 69 -8.21 1.99 -12.38
N SER A 70 -7.31 2.10 -11.40
CA SER A 70 -6.25 3.10 -11.48
C SER A 70 -5.17 2.70 -12.48
N THR A 71 -4.79 3.65 -13.33
CA THR A 71 -3.76 3.49 -14.37
C THR A 71 -2.35 3.71 -13.83
N TRP A 72 -1.94 2.91 -12.85
CA TRP A 72 -0.56 2.97 -12.32
C TRP A 72 0.35 1.98 -13.04
N ASP A 73 1.60 2.39 -13.28
CA ASP A 73 2.62 1.54 -13.91
C ASP A 73 3.17 0.54 -12.89
N TYR A 74 2.63 -0.68 -12.90
CA TYR A 74 3.08 -1.75 -12.02
C TYR A 74 4.50 -2.22 -12.33
N VAL A 75 4.99 -2.05 -13.56
CA VAL A 75 6.36 -2.44 -13.94
C VAL A 75 7.35 -1.50 -13.27
N ALA A 76 7.08 -0.19 -13.28
CA ALA A 76 7.88 0.80 -12.57
C ALA A 76 7.90 0.54 -11.05
N VAL A 77 6.74 0.22 -10.45
CA VAL A 77 6.65 -0.14 -9.02
C VAL A 77 7.49 -1.38 -8.72
N ARG A 78 7.37 -2.46 -9.51
CA ARG A 78 8.15 -3.69 -9.31
C ARG A 78 9.64 -3.47 -9.50
N ARG A 79 10.05 -2.63 -10.46
CA ARG A 79 11.46 -2.28 -10.68
C ARG A 79 12.04 -1.55 -9.46
N CYS A 80 11.34 -0.55 -8.94
CA CYS A 80 11.75 0.18 -7.74
C CYS A 80 11.87 -0.77 -6.54
N LEU A 81 10.87 -1.64 -6.34
CA LEU A 81 10.88 -2.63 -5.26
C LEU A 81 12.08 -3.59 -5.38
N ALA A 82 12.38 -4.10 -6.58
CA ALA A 82 13.52 -4.98 -6.82
C ALA A 82 14.86 -4.28 -6.51
N GLN A 83 15.04 -3.04 -6.98
CA GLN A 83 16.24 -2.24 -6.69
C GLN A 83 16.42 -1.98 -5.19
N ARG A 84 15.33 -1.69 -4.48
CA ARG A 84 15.35 -1.57 -3.02
C ARG A 84 15.71 -2.89 -2.34
N ALA A 85 15.14 -4.02 -2.77
CA ALA A 85 15.44 -5.33 -2.20
C ALA A 85 16.93 -5.70 -2.35
N VAL A 86 17.52 -5.44 -3.52
CA VAL A 86 18.96 -5.68 -3.76
C VAL A 86 19.82 -4.89 -2.77
N ARG A 87 19.51 -3.62 -2.50
CA ARG A 87 20.26 -2.79 -1.53
C ARG A 87 20.16 -3.26 -0.07
N VAL A 88 19.12 -4.03 0.27
CA VAL A 88 18.91 -4.53 1.63
C VAL A 88 19.57 -5.89 1.85
N VAL A 89 19.74 -6.68 0.78
CA VAL A 89 20.32 -8.03 0.82
C VAL A 89 21.82 -8.06 0.54
N ALA A 90 22.33 -7.06 -0.19
CA ALA A 90 23.76 -6.86 -0.43
C ALA A 90 24.48 -6.38 0.84
#